data_AF-I9RDX9-F1
#
_entry.id   AF-I9RDX9-F1
#
_cell.length_a   1.000
_cell.length_b   1.000
_cell.length_c   1.000
_cell.angle_alpha   90.00
_cell.angle_beta   90.00
_cell.angle_gamma   90.00
#
_symmetry.space_group_name_H-M   'P 1'
#
loop_
_entity.id
_entity.type
_entity.pdbx_description
1 polymer ?
#
loop_
_entity_poly.entity_id
_entity_poly.type
_entity_poly.pdbx_seq_one_letter_code
_entity_poly.pdbx_strand_id
1 'polypeptide(L)'
;MFCFCLAIFVARIFQNEQSILGFCNIINLYALMSCNVFVPLEYLPNIGQLFIKTSIFYYLNQLLIKAFQGIDTILVLATSTFFIIGGIILFLLSANRMLLTPKERMR
;
A
#
# COMPACT_ATOMS: atom_id res chain seq x y z
N MET A 1 5.83 3.47 6.86
CA MET A 1 4.60 3.49 7.67
C MET A 1 3.44 2.76 7.00
N PHE A 2 2.97 3.18 5.82
CA PHE A 2 1.80 2.57 5.15
C PHE A 2 1.94 1.05 4.87
N CYS A 3 3.02 0.63 4.19
CA CYS A 3 3.25 -0.81 3.92
C CYS A 3 3.38 -1.66 5.19
N PHE A 4 3.95 -1.08 6.26
CA PHE A 4 4.07 -1.76 7.55
C PHE A 4 2.69 -1.96 8.20
N CYS A 5 1.81 -0.96 8.15
CA CYS A 5 0.44 -1.08 8.67
C CYS A 5 -0.40 -2.06 7.83
N LEU A 6 -0.21 -2.08 6.51
CA LEU A 6 -0.85 -3.04 5.62
C LEU A 6 -0.38 -4.47 5.92
N ALA A 7 0.93 -4.68 6.14
CA ALA A 7 1.46 -5.98 6.53
C ALA A 7 0.89 -6.48 7.86
N ILE A 8 0.76 -5.61 8.87
CA ILE A 8 0.11 -5.96 10.14
C ILE A 8 -1.36 -6.34 9.91
N PHE A 9 -2.10 -5.60 9.07
CA PHE A 9 -3.48 -5.90 8.76
C PHE A 9 -3.64 -7.27 8.06
N VAL A 10 -2.79 -7.57 7.07
CA VAL A 10 -2.78 -8.87 6.37
C VAL A 10 -2.45 -10.01 7.33
N ALA A 11 -1.43 -9.84 8.19
CA ALA A 11 -1.04 -10.82 9.20
C ALA A 11 -2.12 -11.05 10.27
N ARG A 12 -3.07 -10.13 10.44
CA ARG A 12 -4.23 -10.29 11.35
C ARG A 12 -5.43 -10.97 10.70
N ILE A 13 -5.56 -10.91 9.37
CA ILE A 13 -6.62 -11.58 8.63
C ILE A 13 -6.27 -13.05 8.37
N PHE A 14 -5.01 -13.30 8.00
CA PHE A 14 -4.53 -14.64 7.70
C PHE A 14 -3.76 -15.20 8.90
N GLN A 15 -4.15 -16.37 9.41
CA GLN A 15 -3.43 -17.06 10.51
C GLN A 15 -2.38 -18.05 10.00
N ASN A 16 -2.19 -18.17 8.69
CA ASN A 16 -1.28 -19.13 8.08
C ASN A 16 -0.08 -18.40 7.47
N GLU A 17 1.14 -18.73 7.88
CA GLU A 17 2.35 -17.99 7.49
C GLU A 17 2.59 -17.99 5.98
N GLN A 18 2.28 -19.10 5.30
CA GLN A 18 2.44 -19.20 3.85
C GLN A 18 1.48 -18.28 3.08
N SER A 19 0.24 -18.10 3.56
CA SER A 19 -0.71 -17.21 2.89
C SER A 19 -0.39 -15.74 3.14
N ILE A 20 0.15 -15.39 4.32
CA ILE A 20 0.67 -14.05 4.60
C ILE A 20 1.81 -13.71 3.63
N LEU A 21 2.80 -14.62 3.51
CA LEU A 21 3.93 -14.43 2.61
C LEU A 21 3.49 -14.33 1.15
N GLY A 22 2.56 -15.19 0.71
CA GLY A 22 1.98 -15.13 -0.63
C GLY A 22 1.30 -13.79 -0.93
N PHE A 23 0.45 -13.31 -0.03
CA PHE A 23 -0.22 -12.01 -0.19
C PHE A 23 0.76 -10.85 -0.20
N CYS A 24 1.75 -10.84 0.70
CA CYS A 24 2.78 -9.81 0.73
C CYS A 24 3.57 -9.78 -0.57
N ASN A 25 3.89 -10.94 -1.15
CA ASN A 25 4.65 -11.02 -2.39
C ASN A 25 3.83 -10.54 -3.60
N ILE A 26 2.53 -10.87 -3.65
CA ILE A 26 1.61 -10.35 -4.68
C ILE A 26 1.52 -8.81 -4.60
N ILE A 27 1.38 -8.26 -3.39
CA ILE A 27 1.32 -6.81 -3.18
C ILE A 27 2.64 -6.13 -3.56
N ASN A 28 3.77 -6.76 -3.24
CA ASN A 28 5.09 -6.23 -3.60
C ASN A 28 5.31 -6.24 -5.12
N LEU A 29 4.94 -7.33 -5.78
CA LEU A 29 5.00 -7.44 -7.24
C LEU A 29 4.08 -6.42 -7.91
N TYR A 30 2.90 -6.19 -7.33
CA TYR A 30 1.99 -5.13 -7.78
C TYR A 30 2.60 -3.73 -7.62
N ALA A 31 3.24 -3.44 -6.48
CA ALA A 31 3.93 -2.18 -6.28
C ALA A 31 5.08 -1.97 -7.28
N LEU A 32 5.86 -3.01 -7.58
CA LEU A 32 6.94 -2.96 -8.59
C LEU A 32 6.42 -2.64 -9.99
N MET A 33 5.32 -3.26 -10.40
CA MET A 33 4.68 -2.97 -11.69
C MET A 33 4.16 -1.52 -11.75
N SER A 34 3.62 -1.01 -10.64
CA SER A 34 3.15 0.37 -10.53
C SER A 34 4.27 1.43 -10.54
N CYS A 35 5.53 1.03 -10.32
CA CYS A 35 6.66 1.96 -10.40
C CYS A 35 7.06 2.32 -11.84
N ASN A 36 6.51 1.67 -12.87
CA ASN A 36 6.87 1.86 -14.29
C ASN A 36 8.37 1.75 -14.60
N VAL A 37 9.17 1.16 -13.71
CA VAL A 37 10.63 1.02 -13.88
C VAL A 37 10.95 -0.06 -14.91
N PHE A 38 10.17 -1.15 -14.93
CA PHE A 38 10.43 -2.31 -15.78
C PHE A 38 9.66 -2.29 -17.10
N VAL A 39 8.44 -1.75 -17.09
CA VAL A 39 7.60 -1.65 -18.28
C VAL A 39 6.97 -0.25 -18.30
N PRO A 40 7.19 0.55 -19.37
CA PRO A 40 6.54 1.84 -19.50
C PRO A 40 5.04 1.63 -19.71
N LEU A 41 4.23 2.49 -19.08
CA LEU A 41 2.77 2.37 -19.08
C LEU A 41 2.16 2.33 -20.49
N GLU A 42 2.81 3.00 -21.45
CA GLU A 42 2.39 3.12 -22.84
C GLU A 42 2.39 1.78 -23.60
N TYR A 43 3.19 0.81 -23.14
CA TYR A 43 3.25 -0.52 -23.73
C TYR A 43 2.22 -1.50 -23.16
N LEU A 44 1.48 -1.10 -22.11
CA LEU A 44 0.43 -1.95 -21.55
C LEU A 44 -0.90 -1.78 -22.30
N PRO A 45 -1.69 -2.86 -22.42
CA PRO A 45 -3.07 -2.78 -22.90
C PRO A 45 -3.91 -1.86 -21.99
N ASN A 46 -4.93 -1.21 -22.55
CA ASN A 46 -5.77 -0.22 -21.84
C ASN A 46 -6.29 -0.69 -20.47
N ILE A 47 -6.63 -1.97 -20.34
CA ILE A 47 -7.09 -2.57 -19.07
C ILE A 47 -5.96 -2.56 -18.03
N GLY A 48 -4.75 -2.94 -18.43
CA GLY A 48 -3.58 -2.93 -17.55
C GLY A 48 -3.16 -1.52 -17.15
N GLN A 49 -3.27 -0.55 -18.07
CA GLN A 49 -3.02 0.85 -17.74
C GLN A 49 -4.00 1.38 -16.70
N LEU A 50 -5.30 1.05 -16.82
CA LEU A 50 -6.33 1.50 -15.89
C LEU A 50 -6.13 0.89 -14.51
N PHE A 51 -5.77 -0.40 -14.47
CA PHE A 51 -5.42 -1.10 -13.23
C PHE A 51 -4.23 -0.47 -12.52
N ILE A 52 -3.15 -0.16 -13.24
CA ILE A 52 -1.98 0.50 -12.64
C ILE A 52 -2.30 1.94 -12.22
N LYS A 53 -3.03 2.72 -13.04
CA LYS A 53 -3.38 4.12 -12.74
C LYS A 53 -4.27 4.27 -11.51
N THR A 54 -5.13 3.29 -11.24
CA THR A 54 -5.98 3.28 -10.03
C THR A 54 -5.21 2.85 -8.78
N SER A 55 -3.97 2.39 -8.92
CA SER A 55 -3.16 1.94 -7.79
C SER A 55 -2.61 3.11 -6.97
N ILE A 56 -2.67 2.92 -5.65
CA ILE A 56 -2.10 3.84 -4.65
C ILE A 56 -0.57 3.96 -4.81
N PHE A 57 0.09 2.86 -5.21
CA PHE A 57 1.54 2.82 -5.45
C PHE A 57 1.97 3.64 -6.66
N TYR A 58 1.19 3.64 -7.74
CA TYR A 58 1.49 4.46 -8.92
C TYR A 58 1.42 5.95 -8.60
N TYR A 59 0.40 6.36 -7.83
CA TYR A 59 0.26 7.75 -7.39
C TYR A 59 1.43 8.18 -6.49
N LEU A 60 1.85 7.33 -5.55
CA LEU A 60 3.06 7.54 -4.74
C LEU A 60 4.31 7.77 -5.59
N ASN A 61 4.52 6.92 -6.60
CA ASN A 61 5.69 7.01 -7.45
C ASN A 61 5.70 8.31 -8.27
N GLN A 62 4.55 8.69 -8.83
CA GLN A 62 4.41 9.96 -9.55
C GLN A 62 4.66 11.18 -8.66
N LEU A 63 4.18 11.14 -7.41
CA LEU A 63 4.45 12.19 -6.43
C LEU A 63 5.93 12.27 -6.06
N LEU A 64 6.60 11.13 -5.92
CA LEU A 64 8.03 11.07 -5.63
C LEU A 64 8.84 11.70 -6.77
N ILE A 65 8.50 11.38 -8.02
CA ILE A 65 9.14 11.95 -9.22
C ILE A 65 8.92 13.47 -9.27
N LYS A 66 7.68 13.94 -9.04
CA LYS A 66 7.37 15.38 -8.97
C LYS A 66 8.14 16.08 -7.85
N ALA A 67 8.26 15.45 -6.69
CA ALA A 67 9.03 15.95 -5.56
C ALA A 67 10.52 16.09 -5.91
N PHE A 68 11.12 15.10 -6.57
CA PHE A 68 12.51 15.16 -7.03
C PHE A 68 12.74 16.18 -8.14
N GLN A 69 11.72 16.45 -8.97
CA GLN A 69 11.77 17.48 -10.01
C GLN A 69 11.51 18.90 -9.47
N GLY A 70 11.16 19.05 -8.18
CA GLY A 70 10.88 20.35 -7.57
C GLY A 70 9.56 20.99 -8.00
N ILE A 71 8.66 20.23 -8.61
CA ILE A 71 7.38 20.70 -9.16
C ILE A 71 6.26 20.33 -8.18
N ASP A 72 5.34 21.27 -7.92
CA ASP A 72 4.13 21.07 -7.09
C ASP A 72 4.39 20.61 -5.64
N THR A 73 5.22 21.34 -4.89
CA THR A 73 5.53 21.08 -3.47
C THR A 73 4.31 20.94 -2.56
N ILE A 74 3.24 21.69 -2.83
CA ILE A 74 1.98 21.62 -2.07
C ILE A 74 1.28 20.26 -2.25
N LEU A 75 1.26 19.73 -3.47
CA LEU A 75 0.64 18.44 -3.77
C LEU A 75 1.42 17.30 -3.11
N VAL A 76 2.75 17.36 -3.15
CA VAL A 76 3.64 16.41 -2.47
C VAL A 76 3.38 16.40 -0.96
N LEU A 77 3.24 17.58 -0.35
CA LEU A 77 2.99 17.69 1.09
C LEU A 77 1.61 17.17 1.48
N ALA A 78 0.56 17.51 0.74
CA ALA A 78 -0.82 17.07 1.00
C ALA A 78 -0.97 15.54 0.85
N THR A 79 -0.28 14.95 -0.11
CA THR A 79 -0.36 13.51 -0.36
C THR A 79 0.45 12.71 0.65
N SER A 80 1.65 13.19 1.02
CA SER A 80 2.43 12.58 2.11
C SER A 80 1.67 12.57 3.45
N THR A 81 0.95 13.65 3.78
CA THR A 81 0.10 13.72 4.97
C THR A 81 -1.10 12.76 4.88
N PHE A 82 -1.74 12.63 3.72
CA PHE A 82 -2.79 11.62 3.51
C PHE A 82 -2.28 10.20 3.74
N PHE A 83 -1.07 9.86 3.28
CA PHE A 83 -0.46 8.55 3.52
C PHE A 83 -0.15 8.28 4.99
N ILE A 84 0.27 9.31 5.74
CA ILE A 84 0.50 9.21 7.19
C ILE A 84 -0.83 8.97 7.91
N ILE A 85 -1.86 9.76 7.59
CA ILE A 85 -3.20 9.61 8.18
C ILE A 85 -3.79 8.23 7.84
N GLY A 86 -3.72 7.80 6.59
CA GLY A 86 -4.18 6.48 6.15
C GLY A 86 -3.44 5.34 6.86
N GLY A 87 -2.12 5.48 7.06
CA GLY A 87 -1.34 4.55 7.87
C GLY A 87 -1.81 4.48 9.33
N ILE A 88 -2.07 5.63 9.95
CA ILE A 88 -2.59 5.71 11.32
C ILE A 88 -3.99 5.09 11.43
N ILE A 89 -4.89 5.33 10.45
CA ILE A 89 -6.23 4.73 10.41
C ILE A 89 -6.13 3.20 10.30
N LEU A 90 -5.28 2.68 9.41
CA LEU A 90 -5.07 1.23 9.29
C LEU A 90 -4.50 0.63 10.58
N PHE A 91 -3.59 1.35 11.23
CA PHE A 91 -3.05 0.95 12.53
C PHE A 91 -4.13 0.91 13.61
N LEU A 92 -4.96 1.96 13.72
CA LEU A 92 -6.09 2.03 14.66
C LEU A 92 -7.14 0.95 14.38
N LEU A 93 -7.44 0.67 13.11
CA LEU A 93 -8.39 -0.38 12.73
C LEU A 93 -7.84 -1.78 13.05
N SER A 94 -6.54 -1.98 12.89
CA SER A 94 -5.85 -3.19 13.35
C SER A 94 -5.82 -3.29 14.89
N ALA A 95 -5.70 -2.17 15.60
CA ALA A 95 -5.67 -2.13 17.07
C ALA A 95 -7.06 -2.31 17.69
N ASN A 96 -8.12 -1.74 17.09
CA ASN A 96 -9.50 -1.87 17.58
C ASN A 96 -10.06 -3.29 17.43
N ARG A 97 -9.62 -4.09 16.44
CA ARG A 97 -9.92 -5.53 16.43
C ARG A 97 -9.37 -6.27 17.66
N MET A 98 -8.33 -5.75 18.29
CA MET A 98 -7.75 -6.28 19.53
C MET A 98 -8.60 -5.96 20.78
N LEU A 99 -9.59 -5.06 20.68
CA LEU A 99 -10.49 -4.65 21.76
C LEU A 99 -11.87 -5.34 21.71
N LEU A 100 -12.27 -5.84 20.53
CA LEU A 100 -13.54 -6.54 20.29
C LEU A 100 -13.40 -8.05 20.04
N THR A 101 -12.19 -8.58 20.05
CA THR A 101 -11.98 -10.04 20.13
C THR A 101 -11.70 -10.39 21.59
N PRO A 102 -12.58 -11.16 22.26
CA PRO A 102 -12.21 -11.71 23.55
C PRO A 102 -10.94 -12.53 23.31
N LYS A 103 -10.01 -12.36 24.25
CA LYS A 103 -8.80 -13.15 24.42
C LYS A 103 -9.19 -14.62 24.66
N GLU A 104 -9.70 -15.31 23.65
CA GLU A 104 -9.93 -16.75 23.72
C GLU A 104 -8.67 -17.48 23.28
N ARG A 105 -7.99 -18.00 24.31
CA ARG A 105 -7.15 -19.20 24.34
C ARG A 105 -6.11 -19.33 23.22
N MET A 106 -4.91 -18.85 23.52
CA MET A 106 -3.74 -19.70 23.27
C MET A 106 -3.73 -20.79 24.35
N ARG A 107 -4.06 -22.01 23.92
CA ARG A 107 -3.63 -23.26 24.55
C ARG A 107 -2.71 -23.94 23.55
#